data_AF-A0A914PGC7-F1
#
_entry.id   AF-A0A914PGC7-F1
#
_cell.length_a   1.000
_cell.length_b   1.000
_cell.length_c   1.000
_cell.angle_alpha   90.00
_cell.angle_beta   90.00
_cell.angle_gamma   90.00
#
_symmetry.space_group_name_H-M   'P 1'
#
loop_
_entity.id
_entity.type
_entity.pdbx_description
1 polymer ?
#
loop_
_entity_poly.entity_id
_entity_poly.type
_entity_poly.pdbx_seq_one_letter_code
_entity_poly.pdbx_strand_id
1 'polypeptide(L)'
;MDSPKFEIPNLDTLSIEKEQIREEIDIKIFKILGEILYNRDDKNFDISTGDGKILKVHLLVIATKIPIFQQLKESNQTKFIIPDFDYEIIEFAMKFCYGCSIAENLNASIAIKLFFY
;
A
#
# COMPACT_ATOMS: atom_id res chain seq x y z
N MET A 1 34.64 16.54 43.72
CA MET A 1 34.01 15.51 42.87
C MET A 1 32.64 16.06 42.54
N ASP A 2 32.42 16.50 41.30
CA ASP A 2 31.12 17.01 40.87
C ASP A 2 30.18 15.83 40.69
N SER A 3 29.03 15.88 41.36
CA SER A 3 27.98 14.88 41.23
C SER A 3 27.44 14.87 39.79
N PRO A 4 27.20 13.69 39.17
CA PRO A 4 26.61 13.63 37.85
C PRO A 4 25.22 14.26 37.89
N LYS A 5 25.01 15.30 37.07
CA LYS A 5 23.68 15.87 36.85
C LYS A 5 22.89 14.87 36.02
N PHE A 6 21.91 14.21 36.65
CA PHE A 6 20.86 13.50 35.92
C PHE A 6 19.93 14.54 35.31
N GLU A 7 20.05 14.78 34.01
CA GLU A 7 19.06 15.53 33.26
C GLU A 7 17.83 14.64 33.10
N ILE A 8 16.74 15.01 33.77
CA ILE A 8 15.44 14.38 33.57
C ILE A 8 14.97 14.83 32.18
N PRO A 9 14.73 13.90 31.24
CA PRO A 9 14.25 14.27 29.91
C PRO A 9 12.97 15.08 30.03
N ASN A 10 12.90 16.19 29.28
CA ASN A 10 11.74 17.09 29.27
C ASN A 10 10.47 16.28 28.92
N LEU A 11 9.35 16.60 29.55
CA LEU A 11 8.04 15.98 29.31
C LEU A 11 7.64 16.08 27.82
N ASP A 12 8.05 17.15 27.13
CA ASP A 12 7.81 17.36 25.70
C ASP A 12 8.63 16.41 24.81
N THR A 13 9.85 16.08 25.20
CA THR A 13 10.67 15.07 24.49
C THR A 13 10.10 13.67 24.67
N LEU A 14 9.58 13.34 25.86
CA LEU A 14 8.93 12.06 26.12
C LEU A 14 7.60 11.89 25.37
N SER A 15 6.89 12.97 25.06
CA SER A 15 5.65 12.91 24.27
C SER A 15 5.95 12.75 22.77
N ILE A 16 6.98 13.43 22.25
CA ILE A 16 7.44 13.28 20.86
C ILE A 16 7.96 11.87 20.58
N GLU A 17 8.80 11.31 21.46
CA GLU A 17 9.33 9.94 21.30
C GLU A 17 8.21 8.89 21.29
N LYS A 18 7.20 9.06 22.15
CA LYS A 18 6.03 8.16 22.17
C LYS A 18 5.22 8.22 20.89
N GLU A 19 5.02 9.40 20.33
CA GLU A 19 4.27 9.55 19.07
C GLU A 19 5.05 8.95 17.89
N GLN A 20 6.37 9.15 17.82
CA GLN A 20 7.22 8.53 16.80
C GLN A 20 7.20 7.00 16.88
N ILE A 21 7.33 6.43 18.08
CA ILE A 21 7.23 4.97 18.28
C ILE A 21 5.85 4.47 17.85
N ARG A 22 4.79 5.20 18.18
CA ARG A 22 3.42 4.87 17.78
C ARG A 22 3.25 4.88 16.26
N GLU A 23 3.73 5.91 15.57
CA GLU A 23 3.69 6.00 14.11
C GLU A 23 4.45 4.83 13.46
N GLU A 24 5.63 4.49 13.96
CA GLU A 24 6.38 3.34 13.47
C GLU A 24 5.63 2.02 13.63
N ILE A 25 4.98 1.81 14.78
CA ILE A 25 4.17 0.63 15.06
C ILE A 25 2.98 0.58 14.11
N ASP A 26 2.26 1.69 13.95
CA ASP A 26 1.11 1.80 13.05
C ASP A 26 1.53 1.44 11.61
N ILE A 27 2.63 2.02 11.12
CA ILE A 27 3.18 1.70 9.79
C ILE A 27 3.50 0.21 9.64
N LYS A 28 4.15 -0.40 10.65
CA LYS A 28 4.50 -1.83 10.63
C LYS A 28 3.24 -2.71 10.62
N ILE A 29 2.24 -2.39 11.44
CA ILE A 29 0.97 -3.12 11.49
C ILE A 29 0.25 -3.03 10.14
N PHE A 30 0.14 -1.84 9.56
CA PHE A 30 -0.53 -1.67 8.27
C PHE A 30 0.17 -2.45 7.15
N LYS A 31 1.51 -2.51 7.15
CA LYS A 31 2.26 -3.33 6.18
C LYS A 31 1.94 -4.82 6.30
N ILE A 32 1.98 -5.35 7.53
CA ILE A 32 1.68 -6.77 7.79
C ILE A 32 0.25 -7.11 7.40
N LEU A 33 -0.73 -6.28 7.79
CA LEU A 33 -2.13 -6.48 7.43
C LEU A 33 -2.34 -6.41 5.91
N GLY A 34 -1.63 -5.50 5.24
CA GLY A 34 -1.59 -5.38 3.80
C GLY A 34 -1.13 -6.65 3.09
N GLU A 35 -0.01 -7.21 3.54
CA GLU A 35 0.55 -8.46 3.01
C GLU A 35 -0.37 -9.66 3.26
N ILE A 36 -0.95 -9.77 4.46
CA ILE A 36 -1.95 -10.81 4.75
C ILE A 36 -3.13 -10.68 3.79
N LEU A 37 -3.68 -9.48 3.64
CA LEU A 37 -4.83 -9.22 2.78
C LEU A 37 -4.52 -9.48 1.31
N TYR A 38 -3.33 -9.13 0.84
CA TYR A 38 -2.90 -9.38 -0.54
C TYR A 38 -2.82 -10.87 -0.85
N ASN A 39 -2.45 -11.70 0.13
CA ASN A 39 -2.29 -13.15 -0.05
C ASN A 39 -3.58 -13.96 0.16
N ARG A 40 -4.69 -13.36 0.56
CA ARG A 40 -5.97 -14.09 0.71
C ARG A 40 -6.57 -14.50 -0.63
N ASP A 41 -7.33 -15.58 -0.64
CA ASP A 41 -7.93 -16.15 -1.87
C ASP A 41 -9.31 -15.58 -2.22
N ASP A 42 -9.95 -14.80 -1.33
CA ASP A 42 -11.29 -14.23 -1.52
C ASP A 42 -11.33 -12.97 -2.42
N LYS A 43 -10.37 -12.88 -3.33
CA LYS A 43 -10.29 -11.81 -4.34
C LYS A 43 -11.46 -11.92 -5.32
N ASN A 44 -12.12 -10.81 -5.59
CA ASN A 44 -13.42 -10.78 -6.26
C ASN A 44 -13.44 -9.98 -7.57
N PHE A 45 -12.28 -9.52 -8.04
CA PHE A 45 -12.17 -8.67 -9.22
C PHE A 45 -10.94 -9.01 -10.04
N ASP A 46 -11.10 -9.02 -11.36
CA ASP A 46 -10.06 -9.39 -12.31
C ASP A 46 -9.49 -8.15 -13.01
N ILE A 47 -8.17 -8.03 -13.06
CA ILE A 47 -7.48 -7.06 -13.91
C ILE A 47 -6.77 -7.82 -15.01
N SER A 48 -7.16 -7.60 -16.26
CA SER A 48 -6.48 -8.15 -17.43
C SER A 48 -5.46 -7.15 -17.97
N THR A 49 -4.25 -7.64 -18.25
CA THR A 49 -3.12 -6.84 -18.75
C THR A 49 -2.96 -6.98 -20.26
N GLY A 50 -2.10 -6.14 -20.86
CA GLY A 50 -1.83 -6.15 -22.31
C GLY A 50 -1.29 -7.48 -22.83
N ASP A 51 -0.53 -8.19 -22.00
CA ASP A 51 0.00 -9.53 -22.29
C ASP A 51 -1.01 -10.67 -22.05
N GLY A 52 -2.28 -10.33 -21.76
CA GLY A 52 -3.37 -11.29 -21.60
C GLY A 52 -3.42 -12.01 -20.25
N LYS A 53 -2.49 -11.69 -19.33
CA LYS A 53 -2.52 -12.23 -17.96
C LYS A 53 -3.65 -11.62 -17.14
N ILE A 54 -4.02 -12.33 -16.07
CA ILE A 54 -5.10 -11.91 -15.15
C ILE A 54 -4.53 -11.84 -13.75
N LEU A 55 -4.71 -10.68 -13.12
CA LEU A 55 -4.43 -10.46 -11.71
C LEU A 55 -5.75 -10.36 -10.94
N LYS A 56 -5.93 -11.23 -9.95
CA LYS A 56 -7.07 -11.14 -9.03
C LYS A 56 -6.78 -10.13 -7.92
N VAL A 57 -7.77 -9.34 -7.54
CA VAL A 57 -7.70 -8.31 -6.48
C VAL A 57 -9.02 -8.19 -5.71
N HIS A 58 -8.97 -7.58 -4.53
CA HIS A 58 -10.13 -7.08 -3.80
C HIS A 58 -10.49 -5.69 -4.32
N LEU A 59 -11.61 -5.55 -5.04
CA LEU A 59 -12.03 -4.26 -5.61
C LEU A 59 -12.12 -3.16 -4.55
N LEU A 60 -12.62 -3.52 -3.35
CA LEU A 60 -12.77 -2.57 -2.25
C LEU A 60 -11.44 -1.94 -1.84
N VAL A 61 -10.36 -2.73 -1.78
CA VAL A 61 -9.03 -2.29 -1.37
C VAL A 61 -8.47 -1.30 -2.38
N ILE A 62 -8.42 -1.68 -3.66
CA ILE A 62 -7.82 -0.85 -4.70
C ILE A 62 -8.61 0.45 -4.93
N ALA A 63 -9.93 0.41 -4.80
CA ALA A 63 -10.77 1.58 -4.92
C ALA A 63 -10.62 2.56 -3.75
N THR A 64 -9.97 2.20 -2.64
CA THR A 64 -9.60 3.21 -1.63
C THR A 64 -8.45 4.11 -2.09
N LYS A 65 -7.69 3.69 -3.09
CA LYS A 65 -6.48 4.39 -3.57
C LYS A 65 -6.62 4.92 -4.99
N ILE A 66 -7.33 4.21 -5.86
CA ILE A 66 -7.43 4.54 -7.29
C ILE A 66 -8.87 4.95 -7.64
N PRO A 67 -9.12 6.23 -8.01
CA PRO A 67 -10.47 6.76 -8.26
C PRO A 67 -11.27 6.00 -9.32
N ILE A 68 -10.64 5.55 -10.41
CA ILE A 68 -11.36 4.85 -11.48
C ILE A 68 -12.05 3.56 -10.99
N PHE A 69 -11.48 2.89 -9.99
CA PHE A 69 -12.07 1.69 -9.39
C PHE A 69 -13.19 2.01 -8.38
N GLN A 70 -13.31 3.26 -7.91
CA GLN A 70 -14.47 3.67 -7.10
C GLN A 70 -15.75 3.65 -7.93
N GLN A 71 -15.68 4.13 -9.17
CA GLN A 71 -16.81 4.11 -10.10
C GLN A 71 -17.26 2.68 -10.43
N LEU A 72 -16.34 1.71 -10.37
CA LEU A 72 -16.63 0.30 -10.62
C LEU A 72 -17.26 -0.42 -9.43
N LYS A 73 -17.20 0.14 -8.20
CA LYS A 73 -17.89 -0.46 -7.04
C LYS A 73 -19.41 -0.47 -7.20
N GLU A 74 -19.93 0.53 -7.90
CA GLU A 74 -21.37 0.71 -8.13
C GLU A 74 -21.84 -0.02 -9.40
N SER A 75 -20.90 -0.56 -10.19
CA SER A 75 -21.21 -1.34 -11.37
C SER A 75 -21.21 -2.84 -11.06
N ASN A 76 -21.94 -3.63 -11.85
CA ASN A 76 -21.87 -5.10 -11.82
C ASN A 76 -20.62 -5.64 -12.55
N GLN A 77 -19.63 -4.80 -12.81
CA GLN A 77 -18.44 -5.19 -13.54
C GLN A 77 -17.49 -5.94 -12.61
N THR A 78 -17.04 -7.10 -13.05
CA THR A 78 -16.11 -7.96 -12.27
C THR A 78 -14.70 -7.98 -12.85
N LYS A 79 -14.47 -7.25 -13.95
CA LYS A 79 -13.20 -7.25 -14.69
C LYS A 79 -12.86 -5.87 -15.25
N PHE A 80 -11.59 -5.47 -15.18
CA PHE A 80 -11.05 -4.28 -15.85
C PHE A 80 -9.89 -4.65 -16.77
N ILE A 81 -9.71 -3.94 -17.89
CA ILE A 81 -8.65 -4.21 -18.87
C ILE A 81 -7.69 -3.03 -18.91
N ILE A 82 -6.40 -3.31 -18.75
CA ILE A 82 -5.30 -2.35 -18.84
C ILE A 82 -4.36 -2.83 -19.95
N PRO A 83 -4.60 -2.43 -21.21
CA PRO A 83 -3.90 -2.99 -22.37
C PRO A 83 -2.45 -2.50 -22.51
N ASP A 84 -2.12 -1.34 -21.95
CA ASP A 84 -0.83 -0.68 -22.18
C ASP A 84 0.24 -1.01 -21.13
N PHE A 85 -0.05 -1.92 -20.19
CA PHE A 85 0.84 -2.25 -19.09
C PHE A 85 1.05 -3.76 -18.95
N ASP A 86 2.30 -4.11 -18.66
CA ASP A 86 2.70 -5.47 -18.33
C ASP A 86 2.19 -5.89 -16.95
N TYR A 87 1.95 -7.19 -16.80
CA TYR A 87 1.49 -7.79 -15.55
C TYR A 87 2.34 -7.40 -14.34
N GLU A 88 3.67 -7.39 -14.47
CA GLU A 88 4.58 -7.09 -13.35
C GLU A 88 4.40 -5.67 -12.80
N ILE A 89 4.14 -4.70 -13.69
CA ILE A 89 3.90 -3.30 -13.32
C ILE A 89 2.57 -3.18 -12.57
N ILE A 90 1.53 -3.83 -13.10
CA ILE A 90 0.20 -3.83 -12.48
C ILE A 90 0.23 -4.57 -11.13
N GLU A 91 0.89 -5.72 -11.05
CA GLU A 91 1.05 -6.47 -9.81
C GLU A 91 1.76 -5.63 -8.74
N PHE A 92 2.81 -4.90 -9.13
CA PHE A 92 3.51 -3.99 -8.24
C PHE A 92 2.61 -2.84 -7.76
N ALA A 93 1.85 -2.20 -8.67
CA ALA A 93 0.90 -1.16 -8.31
C ALA A 93 -0.19 -1.69 -7.36
N MET A 94 -0.64 -2.93 -7.56
CA MET A 94 -1.60 -3.56 -6.65
C MET A 94 -0.96 -3.85 -5.29
N LYS A 95 0.26 -4.40 -5.21
CA LYS A 95 1.00 -4.57 -3.94
C LYS A 95 1.10 -3.26 -3.17
N PHE A 96 1.38 -2.15 -3.86
CA PHE A 96 1.36 -0.81 -3.26
C PHE A 96 -0.01 -0.42 -2.71
N CYS A 97 -1.11 -0.67 -3.44
CA CYS A 97 -2.47 -0.38 -2.96
C CYS A 97 -2.81 -1.11 -1.65
N TYR A 98 -2.26 -2.32 -1.47
CA TYR A 98 -2.44 -3.09 -0.25
C TYR A 98 -1.53 -2.63 0.89
N GLY A 99 -0.59 -1.71 0.64
CA GLY A 99 0.39 -1.28 1.64
C GLY A 99 1.55 -2.26 1.82
N CYS A 100 1.76 -3.17 0.87
CA CYS A 100 2.92 -4.07 0.90
C CYS A 100 4.21 -3.27 0.70
N SER A 101 5.32 -3.78 1.22
CA SER A 101 6.64 -3.19 0.96
C SER A 101 6.98 -3.30 -0.54
N ILE A 102 7.35 -2.18 -1.15
CA ILE A 102 7.68 -2.08 -2.58
C ILE A 102 9.18 -1.88 -2.84
N ALA A 103 10.02 -2.25 -1.87
CA ALA A 103 11.38 -1.76 -1.67
C ALA A 103 12.41 -2.00 -2.81
N GLU A 104 12.07 -2.69 -3.91
CA GLU A 104 13.12 -3.21 -4.82
C GLU A 104 12.95 -2.90 -6.30
N ASN A 105 11.97 -2.11 -6.75
CA ASN A 105 11.82 -1.84 -8.18
C ASN A 105 11.57 -0.35 -8.52
N LEU A 106 12.66 0.36 -8.84
CA LEU A 106 12.68 1.81 -9.16
C LEU A 106 11.77 2.16 -10.34
N ASN A 107 11.71 1.32 -11.37
CA ASN A 107 10.85 1.53 -12.53
C ASN A 107 9.36 1.50 -12.15
N ALA A 108 9.02 0.64 -11.19
CA ALA A 108 7.64 0.49 -10.75
C ALA A 108 7.23 1.61 -9.78
N SER A 109 8.18 2.22 -9.04
CA SER A 109 7.94 3.47 -8.30
C SER A 109 7.60 4.66 -9.21
N ILE A 110 8.22 4.75 -10.39
CA ILE A 110 7.90 5.78 -11.41
C ILE A 110 6.52 5.52 -12.00
N ALA A 111 6.19 4.27 -12.33
CA ALA A 111 4.86 3.91 -12.85
C ALA A 111 3.74 4.25 -11.85
N ILE A 112 3.94 4.02 -10.55
CA ILE A 112 3.00 4.44 -9.50
C ILE A 112 2.75 5.96 -9.56
N LYS A 113 3.80 6.79 -9.70
CA LYS A 113 3.60 8.24 -9.81
C LYS A 113 2.73 8.64 -11.00
N LEU A 114 2.71 7.86 -12.09
CA LEU A 114 1.88 8.12 -13.27
C LEU A 114 0.43 7.61 -13.11
N PHE A 115 0.18 6.66 -12.21
CA PHE A 115 -1.17 6.13 -11.95
C PHE A 115 -1.96 6.92 -10.90
N PHE A 116 -1.27 7.70 -10.05
CA PHE A 116 -1.87 8.40 -8.91
C PHE A 116 -1.79 9.94 -9.02
N TYR A 117 -1.35 10.49 -10.16
CA TYR A 117 -1.45 11.90 -10.56
C TYR A 117 -2.22 12.01 -11.87
#